data_AF-A0A7C7SD16-F1
#
_entry.id   AF-A0A7C7SD16-F1
#
_cell.length_a   1.000
_cell.length_b   1.000
_cell.length_c   1.000
_cell.angle_alpha   90.00
_cell.angle_beta   90.00
_cell.angle_gamma   90.00
#
_symmetry.space_group_name_H-M   'P 1'
#
loop_
_entity.id
_entity.type
_entity.pdbx_description
1 polymer ?
#
loop_
_entity_poly.entity_id
_entity_poly.type
_entity_poly.pdbx_seq_one_letter_code
_entity_poly.pdbx_strand_id
1 'polypeptide(L)'
;MGGQRLVNSSPGPSLPADLRPFDETPIHTSELPATPIRDRNVPAEAWIEAPAALLAAGDDIPDVDGMPVRTAYKRRLGMWLLWRG
;
A
#
# COMPACT_ATOMS: atom_id res chain seq x y z
N MET A 1 -13.85 -40.04 -24.31
CA MET A 1 -12.66 -39.72 -23.51
C MET A 1 -12.58 -38.21 -23.39
N GLY A 2 -13.00 -37.66 -22.24
CA GLY A 2 -13.08 -36.21 -22.01
C GLY A 2 -11.78 -35.68 -21.42
N GLY A 3 -10.99 -34.98 -22.25
CA GLY A 3 -9.85 -34.20 -21.76
C GLY A 3 -10.36 -32.90 -21.16
N GLN A 4 -10.36 -32.81 -19.84
CA GLN A 4 -10.71 -31.58 -19.13
C GLN A 4 -9.64 -30.53 -19.44
N ARG A 5 -10.05 -29.46 -20.12
CA ARG A 5 -9.26 -28.26 -20.36
C ARG A 5 -8.96 -27.65 -19.00
N LEU A 6 -7.70 -27.79 -18.55
CA LEU A 6 -7.17 -27.05 -17.40
C LEU A 6 -7.33 -25.57 -17.74
N VAL A 7 -8.38 -24.95 -17.21
CA VAL A 7 -8.54 -23.50 -17.24
C VAL A 7 -7.40 -22.94 -16.41
N ASN A 8 -6.38 -22.45 -17.09
CA ASN A 8 -5.25 -21.76 -16.49
C ASN A 8 -5.81 -20.43 -15.97
N SER A 9 -6.41 -20.43 -14.78
CA SER A 9 -6.83 -19.23 -14.06
C SER A 9 -5.58 -18.52 -13.55
N SER A 10 -4.75 -18.00 -14.47
CA SER A 10 -3.77 -16.99 -14.12
C SER A 10 -4.57 -15.81 -13.58
N PRO A 11 -4.44 -15.43 -12.30
CA PRO A 11 -4.90 -14.11 -11.89
C PRO A 11 -4.18 -13.12 -12.81
N GLY A 12 -4.92 -12.14 -13.35
CA GLY A 12 -4.32 -11.08 -14.15
C GLY A 12 -3.11 -10.47 -13.44
N PRO A 13 -2.21 -9.79 -14.17
CA PRO A 13 -1.01 -9.21 -13.57
C PRO A 13 -1.39 -8.44 -12.30
N SER A 14 -0.77 -8.81 -11.18
CA SER A 14 -0.95 -8.07 -9.93
C SER A 14 -0.70 -6.60 -10.18
N LEU A 15 -1.66 -5.74 -9.83
CA LEU A 15 -1.47 -4.30 -9.91
C LEU A 15 -0.16 -3.93 -9.19
N PRO A 16 0.75 -3.19 -9.87
CA PRO A 16 1.89 -2.56 -9.22
C PRO A 16 1.41 -1.82 -7.98
N ALA A 17 2.22 -1.82 -6.91
CA ALA A 17 1.80 -1.20 -5.65
C ALA A 17 1.40 0.27 -5.85
N ASP A 18 2.06 0.99 -6.76
CA ASP A 18 1.82 2.40 -7.04
C ASP A 18 0.51 2.65 -7.83
N LEU A 19 -0.12 1.59 -8.37
CA LEU A 19 -1.41 1.64 -9.08
C LEU A 19 -2.58 1.10 -8.25
N ARG A 20 -2.35 0.73 -6.99
CA ARG A 20 -3.42 0.22 -6.10
C ARG A 20 -4.22 1.40 -5.55
N PRO A 21 -5.55 1.25 -5.40
CA PRO A 21 -6.37 2.29 -4.80
C PRO A 21 -5.93 2.56 -3.36
N PHE A 22 -5.97 3.84 -2.97
CA PHE A 22 -5.79 4.24 -1.58
C PHE A 22 -7.03 3.88 -0.76
N ASP A 23 -6.81 3.31 0.42
CA ASP A 23 -7.82 3.03 1.42
C ASP A 23 -7.64 4.01 2.58
N GLU A 24 -8.53 4.98 2.66
CA GLU A 24 -8.54 6.03 3.67
C GLU A 24 -9.26 5.59 4.97
N THR A 25 -9.60 4.31 5.10
CA THR A 25 -10.22 3.76 6.31
C THR A 25 -9.27 3.89 7.50
N PRO A 26 -9.69 4.55 8.61
CA PRO A 26 -8.87 4.67 9.80
C PRO A 26 -8.42 3.29 10.32
N ILE A 27 -7.11 3.11 10.51
CA ILE A 27 -6.54 1.86 11.02
C ILE A 27 -5.50 2.11 12.11
N HIS A 28 -5.43 1.23 13.10
CA HIS A 28 -4.39 1.27 14.12
C HIS A 28 -3.07 0.72 13.59
N THR A 29 -1.94 1.25 14.07
CA THR A 29 -0.60 0.80 13.65
C THR A 29 -0.36 -0.67 14.02
N SER A 30 -0.98 -1.12 15.11
CA SER A 30 -0.94 -2.52 15.58
C SER A 30 -1.70 -3.48 14.68
N GLU A 31 -2.71 -3.00 13.94
CA GLU A 31 -3.58 -3.79 13.07
C GLU A 31 -3.01 -3.93 11.65
N LEU A 32 -1.91 -3.24 11.35
CA LEU A 32 -1.27 -3.34 10.05
C LEU A 32 -0.68 -4.74 9.84
N PRO A 33 -1.00 -5.40 8.72
CA PRO A 33 -0.49 -6.72 8.44
C PRO A 33 1.03 -6.68 8.26
N ALA A 34 1.73 -7.70 8.75
CA ALA A 34 3.18 -7.82 8.58
C ALA A 34 3.60 -7.91 7.11
N THR A 35 2.70 -8.36 6.24
CA THR A 35 2.89 -8.50 4.80
C THR A 35 2.20 -7.37 4.02
N PRO A 36 2.75 -6.96 2.87
CA PRO A 36 2.09 -6.01 1.98
C PRO A 36 0.67 -6.43 1.62
N ILE A 37 -0.29 -5.50 1.68
CA ILE A 37 -1.65 -5.74 1.19
C ILE A 37 -1.61 -5.65 -0.34
N ARG A 38 -2.06 -6.72 -1.01
CA ARG A 38 -1.97 -6.84 -2.47
C ARG A 38 -2.98 -5.96 -3.21
N ASP A 39 -4.09 -5.62 -2.57
CA ASP A 39 -5.26 -5.06 -3.25
C ASP A 39 -5.48 -3.57 -3.00
N ARG A 40 -4.81 -2.98 -2.00
CA ARG A 40 -4.97 -1.58 -1.61
C ARG A 40 -3.71 -1.02 -0.95
N ASN A 41 -3.55 0.30 -1.04
CA ASN A 41 -2.54 1.05 -0.28
C ASN A 41 -3.20 1.73 0.90
N VAL A 42 -2.61 1.63 2.09
CA VAL A 42 -3.06 2.43 3.24
C VAL A 42 -2.12 3.63 3.34
N PRO A 43 -2.60 4.87 3.11
CA PRO A 43 -1.78 6.06 3.27
C PRO A 43 -1.49 6.31 4.76
N ALA A 44 -0.39 7.01 5.04
CA ALA A 44 -0.05 7.43 6.41
C ALA A 44 -1.17 8.26 7.06
N GLU A 45 -1.91 9.04 6.27
CA GLU A 45 -3.05 9.85 6.70
C GLU A 45 -4.21 9.01 7.28
N ALA A 46 -4.33 7.75 6.87
CA ALA A 46 -5.37 6.84 7.36
C ALA A 46 -5.00 6.17 8.70
N TRP A 47 -3.81 6.43 9.25
CA TRP A 47 -3.38 5.80 10.48
C TRP A 47 -3.72 6.68 11.68
N ILE A 48 -4.42 6.11 12.64
CA ILE A 48 -4.84 6.82 13.86
C ILE A 48 -3.63 7.28 14.68
N GLU A 49 -2.57 6.46 14.70
CA GLU A 49 -1.36 6.69 15.49
C GLU A 49 -0.16 7.08 14.61
N ALA A 50 -0.41 7.65 13.41
CA ALA A 50 0.66 8.07 12.51
C ALA A 50 1.60 9.08 13.20
N PRO A 51 2.91 8.81 13.24
CA PRO A 51 3.88 9.79 13.72
C PRO A 51 3.87 11.04 12.83
N ALA A 52 3.99 12.23 13.43
CA ALA A 52 4.03 13.49 12.66
C ALA A 52 5.17 13.52 11.63
N ALA A 53 6.33 12.93 11.96
CA ALA A 53 7.46 12.82 11.03
C ALA A 53 7.16 11.96 9.78
N LEU A 54 6.19 11.04 9.88
CA LEU A 54 5.74 10.24 8.75
C LEU A 54 4.75 11.01 7.89
N LEU A 55 3.84 11.77 8.51
CA LEU A 55 2.91 12.64 7.78
C LEU A 55 3.66 13.70 6.98
N ALA A 56 4.76 14.23 7.53
CA ALA A 56 5.62 15.19 6.86
C ALA A 56 6.65 14.56 5.89
N ALA A 57 6.76 13.23 5.81
CA ALA A 57 7.79 12.58 5.00
C ALA A 57 7.59 12.79 3.49
N GLY A 58 6.38 13.16 3.06
CA GLY A 58 6.06 13.50 1.68
C GLY A 58 6.28 14.99 1.34
N ASP A 59 6.39 15.87 2.34
CA ASP A 59 6.39 17.33 2.15
C ASP A 59 7.62 17.83 1.37
N ASP A 60 8.75 17.14 1.49
CA ASP A 60 9.99 17.47 0.81
C ASP A 60 10.06 16.92 -0.63
N ILE A 61 9.07 16.14 -1.08
CA ILE A 61 9.04 15.53 -2.41
C ILE A 61 8.16 16.38 -3.31
N PRO A 62 8.68 16.92 -4.43
CA PRO A 62 7.90 17.76 -5.32
C PRO A 62 6.75 16.97 -5.95
N ASP A 63 5.58 17.61 -6.02
CA ASP A 63 4.41 17.05 -6.68
C ASP A 63 4.73 16.65 -8.12
N VAL A 64 4.43 15.40 -8.46
CA VAL A 64 4.46 14.93 -9.85
C VAL A 64 3.03 15.03 -10.37
N ASP A 65 2.82 15.77 -11.46
CA ASP A 65 1.50 15.98 -12.09
C ASP A 65 0.44 16.66 -11.19
N GLY A 66 0.87 17.48 -10.22
CA GLY A 66 -0.03 18.21 -9.32
C GLY A 66 -0.76 17.32 -8.31
N MET A 67 -0.30 16.08 -8.13
CA MET A 67 -0.78 15.18 -7.10
C MET A 67 0.20 15.20 -5.91
N PRO A 68 -0.29 15.46 -4.69
CA PRO A 68 0.54 15.40 -3.50
C PRO A 68 1.16 14.02 -3.32
N VAL A 69 2.44 13.98 -3.00
CA VAL A 69 3.16 12.74 -2.75
C VAL A 69 2.61 12.09 -1.50
N ARG A 70 1.83 11.02 -1.69
CA ARG A 70 1.19 10.28 -0.61
C ARG A 70 2.06 9.11 -0.17
N THR A 71 2.53 9.18 1.08
CA THR A 71 3.31 8.10 1.69
C THR A 71 2.42 6.89 1.97
N ALA A 72 2.63 5.81 1.21
CA ALA A 72 1.87 4.57 1.34
C ALA A 72 2.63 3.50 2.15
N TYR A 73 1.90 2.77 2.99
CA TYR A 73 2.42 1.59 3.67
C TYR A 73 2.78 0.47 2.68
N LYS A 74 4.02 -0.03 2.75
CA LYS A 74 4.47 -1.14 1.90
C LYS A 74 4.61 -2.45 2.67
N ARG A 75 5.32 -2.45 3.79
CA ARG A 75 5.53 -3.66 4.62
C ARG A 75 6.09 -3.32 5.99
N ARG A 76 5.96 -4.26 6.92
CA ARG A 76 6.63 -4.28 8.21
C ARG A 76 7.75 -5.29 8.21
N LEU A 77 8.90 -4.89 8.76
CA LEU A 77 10.12 -5.66 8.90
C LEU A 77 10.53 -5.63 10.39
N GLY A 78 9.93 -6.52 11.18
CA GLY A 78 10.11 -6.52 12.64
C GLY A 78 9.58 -5.21 13.26
N MET A 79 10.49 -4.42 13.83
CA MET A 79 10.20 -3.10 14.41
C MET A 79 10.22 -1.95 13.39
N TRP A 80 10.59 -2.24 12.14
CA TRP A 80 10.74 -1.23 11.09
C TRP A 80 9.55 -1.25 10.14
N LEU A 81 9.10 -0.07 9.71
CA LEU A 81 8.06 0.10 8.71
C LEU A 81 8.71 0.65 7.43
N LEU A 82 8.38 0.07 6.28
CA LEU A 82 8.87 0.50 4.98
C LEU A 82 7.75 1.19 4.20
N TRP A 83 8.10 2.35 3.66
CA TRP A 83 7.21 3.27 2.97
C TRP A 83 7.86 3.68 1.65
N ARG A 84 7.03 4.19 0.75
CA ARG A 84 7.48 4.79 -0.51
C ARG A 84 6.60 6.02 -0.78
N GLY A 85 7.26 7.12 -1.12
CA GLY A 85 6.68 8.25 -1.82
C GLY A 85 6.84 8.06 -3.32
#